data_AF-A0A4V3GL75-F1
#
_entry.id   AF-A0A4V3GL75-F1
#
_cell.length_a   1.000
_cell.length_b   1.000
_cell.length_c   1.000
_cell.angle_alpha   90.00
_cell.angle_beta   90.00
_cell.angle_gamma   90.00
#
_symmetry.space_group_name_H-M   'P 1'
#
loop_
_entity.id
_entity.type
_entity.pdbx_description
1 polymer ?
#
loop_
_entity_poly.entity_id
_entity_poly.type
_entity_poly.pdbx_seq_one_letter_code
_entity_poly.pdbx_strand_id
1 'polypeptide(L)'
;MLDHQVRLIVDREDRAAPRLTPAGERILAAASTLFYEQGIRTVGVDAIAAAADVTKKTLYDRFGSKDRLIAAYLEERDRAWHRFLDEQLAARNPATPEAVILVLFAALTDWLAGSRNGCGFINASVELAAPDHPAMPVIVGQKRWMRSEFEAQAKAAGLADAGELADRLLLLHEGALVSYRVAAMTSAPEVAARAAADLLAGWPRV
;
A
#
# COMPACT_ATOMS: atom_id res chain seq x y z
N MET A 1 11.97 -13.09 30.03
CA MET A 1 11.54 -13.53 28.69
C MET A 1 11.31 -12.27 27.89
N LEU A 2 12.28 -11.90 27.04
CA LEU A 2 12.17 -10.71 26.20
C LEU A 2 11.06 -10.96 25.18
N ASP A 3 10.13 -10.01 25.09
CA ASP A 3 9.03 -9.98 24.14
C ASP A 3 9.59 -9.82 22.72
N HIS A 4 10.03 -10.92 22.13
CA HIS A 4 10.56 -11.00 20.76
C HIS A 4 9.39 -11.01 19.77
N GLN A 5 8.51 -10.02 19.85
CA GLN A 5 7.53 -9.83 18.77
C GLN A 5 8.30 -9.43 17.52
N VAL A 6 8.33 -10.34 16.55
CA VAL A 6 8.80 -10.02 15.21
C VAL A 6 7.76 -9.09 14.60
N ARG A 7 8.20 -7.87 14.25
CA ARG A 7 7.38 -6.77 13.75
C ARG A 7 7.94 -6.29 12.41
N LEU A 8 7.25 -5.34 11.77
CA LEU A 8 7.83 -4.57 10.68
C LEU A 8 9.16 -3.94 11.13
N ILE A 9 10.20 -4.03 10.30
CA ILE A 9 11.54 -3.53 10.64
C ILE A 9 11.79 -2.15 10.05
N VAL A 10 11.28 -1.90 8.84
CA VAL A 10 11.50 -0.65 8.15
C VAL A 10 10.50 0.36 8.67
N ASP A 11 11.04 1.29 9.46
CA ASP A 11 10.32 2.49 9.86
C ASP A 11 9.72 3.16 8.64
N ARG A 12 8.46 3.54 8.80
CA ARG A 12 7.81 4.40 7.83
C ARG A 12 8.62 5.70 7.83
N GLU A 13 8.84 6.30 6.67
CA GLU A 13 9.06 7.74 6.66
C GLU A 13 7.76 8.35 7.18
N ASP A 14 7.65 8.48 8.50
CA ASP A 14 6.43 8.82 9.20
C ASP A 14 6.13 10.29 8.91
N ARG A 15 5.48 10.52 7.77
CA ARG A 15 4.76 11.75 7.54
C ARG A 15 3.52 11.64 8.39
N ALA A 16 3.66 11.98 9.67
CA ALA A 16 2.53 12.13 10.58
C ALA A 16 1.40 12.81 9.82
N ALA A 17 0.24 12.17 9.75
CA ALA A 17 -0.86 12.64 8.94
C ALA A 17 -1.09 14.12 9.26
N PRO A 18 -1.05 15.03 8.28
CA PRO A 18 -1.21 16.44 8.56
C PRO A 18 -2.53 16.62 9.30
N ARG A 19 -2.54 17.38 10.40
CA ARG A 19 -3.78 17.66 11.14
C ARG A 19 -4.75 18.39 10.22
N LEU A 20 -5.70 17.65 9.68
CA LEU A 20 -6.75 18.20 8.84
C LEU A 20 -7.78 18.89 9.73
N THR A 21 -8.43 19.88 9.15
CA THR A 21 -9.66 20.43 9.73
C THR A 21 -10.81 19.48 9.47
N PRO A 22 -11.92 19.59 10.22
CA PRO A 22 -13.13 18.81 9.94
C PRO A 22 -13.60 18.89 8.47
N ALA A 23 -13.46 20.06 7.82
CA ALA A 23 -13.77 20.20 6.40
C ALA A 23 -12.76 19.45 5.52
N GLY A 24 -11.47 19.53 5.86
CA GLY A 24 -10.41 18.81 5.16
C GLY A 24 -10.56 17.28 5.26
N GLU A 25 -10.95 16.77 6.42
CA GLU A 25 -11.24 15.35 6.63
C GLU A 25 -12.40 14.87 5.76
N ARG A 26 -13.51 15.62 5.73
CA ARG A 26 -14.65 15.28 4.85
C ARG A 26 -14.27 15.32 3.38
N ILE A 27 -13.51 16.31 2.94
CA ILE A 27 -13.00 16.40 1.56
C ILE A 27 -12.12 15.19 1.24
N LEU A 28 -11.16 14.85 2.10
CA LEU A 28 -10.26 13.72 1.87
C LEU A 28 -11.02 12.39 1.83
N ALA A 29 -11.98 12.19 2.74
CA ALA A 29 -12.83 11.00 2.75
C ALA A 29 -13.66 10.87 1.46
N ALA A 30 -14.34 11.94 1.05
CA ALA A 30 -15.11 11.97 -0.19
C ALA A 30 -14.23 11.72 -1.42
N ALA A 31 -13.07 12.40 -1.50
CA ALA A 31 -12.11 12.22 -2.58
C ALA A 31 -11.55 10.79 -2.62
N SER A 32 -11.26 10.20 -1.47
CA SER A 32 -10.71 8.84 -1.37
C SER A 32 -11.67 7.79 -1.92
N THR A 33 -12.95 7.89 -1.56
CA THR A 33 -14.00 7.02 -2.10
C THR A 33 -14.15 7.23 -3.60
N LEU A 34 -14.36 8.48 -4.04
CA LEU A 34 -14.63 8.78 -5.45
C LEU A 34 -13.45 8.41 -6.36
N PHE A 35 -12.22 8.80 -6.01
CA PHE A 35 -11.04 8.46 -6.80
C PHE A 35 -10.84 6.95 -6.88
N TYR A 36 -11.02 6.23 -5.77
CA TYR A 36 -10.82 4.79 -5.77
C TYR A 36 -11.88 4.05 -6.58
N GLU A 37 -13.14 4.49 -6.52
CA GLU A 37 -14.26 3.80 -7.16
C GLU A 37 -14.44 4.17 -8.64
N GLN A 38 -14.21 5.44 -8.99
CA GLN A 38 -14.61 6.02 -10.28
C GLN A 38 -13.41 6.49 -11.13
N GLY A 39 -12.20 6.47 -10.57
CA GLY A 39 -10.98 6.90 -11.24
C GLY A 39 -10.65 8.38 -11.03
N ILE A 40 -9.36 8.67 -11.00
CA ILE A 40 -8.82 10.00 -10.71
C ILE A 40 -9.17 11.01 -11.81
N ARG A 41 -9.07 10.62 -13.08
CA ARG A 41 -9.33 11.52 -14.22
C ARG A 41 -10.81 11.88 -14.34
N THR A 42 -11.70 10.90 -14.12
CA THR A 42 -13.15 11.05 -14.23
C THR A 42 -13.71 11.99 -13.17
N VAL A 43 -13.22 11.89 -11.93
CA VAL A 43 -13.78 12.62 -10.79
C VAL A 43 -13.39 14.09 -10.81
N GLY A 44 -14.36 14.98 -10.98
CA GLY A 44 -14.18 16.43 -10.87
C GLY A 44 -14.14 16.93 -9.42
N VAL A 45 -13.50 18.07 -9.18
CA VAL A 45 -13.49 18.74 -7.87
C VAL A 45 -14.88 19.18 -7.41
N ASP A 46 -15.79 19.43 -8.34
CA ASP A 46 -17.17 19.81 -8.02
C ASP A 46 -17.96 18.64 -7.43
N ALA A 47 -17.74 17.41 -7.95
CA ALA A 47 -18.33 16.19 -7.40
C ALA A 47 -17.81 15.90 -5.99
N ILE A 48 -16.51 16.11 -5.76
CA ILE A 48 -15.89 15.95 -4.43
C ILE A 48 -16.45 16.98 -3.44
N ALA A 49 -16.53 18.26 -3.84
CA ALA A 49 -17.03 19.32 -2.99
C ALA A 49 -18.50 19.07 -2.58
N ALA A 50 -19.34 18.64 -3.53
CA ALA A 50 -20.72 18.25 -3.26
C ALA A 50 -20.81 17.07 -2.29
N ALA A 51 -20.02 16.01 -2.52
CA ALA A 51 -20.01 14.83 -1.65
C ALA A 51 -19.48 15.11 -0.23
N ALA A 52 -18.60 16.10 -0.07
CA ALA A 52 -18.03 16.51 1.21
C ALA A 52 -18.85 17.59 1.95
N ASP A 53 -19.95 18.06 1.35
CA ASP A 53 -20.76 19.18 1.84
C ASP A 53 -19.92 20.44 2.11
N VAL A 54 -19.17 20.87 1.08
CA VAL A 54 -18.34 22.08 1.11
C VAL A 54 -18.38 22.80 -0.24
N THR A 55 -17.87 24.03 -0.28
CA THR A 55 -17.68 24.73 -1.55
C THR A 55 -16.39 24.30 -2.24
N LYS A 56 -16.34 24.45 -3.57
CA LYS A 56 -15.10 24.30 -4.37
C LYS A 56 -13.96 25.19 -3.85
N LYS A 57 -14.29 26.42 -3.42
CA LYS A 57 -13.32 27.35 -2.82
C LYS A 57 -12.72 26.74 -1.56
N THR A 58 -13.55 26.23 -0.65
CA THR A 58 -13.08 25.54 0.57
C THR A 58 -12.15 24.37 0.21
N LEU A 59 -12.49 23.54 -0.78
CA LEU A 59 -11.62 22.45 -1.23
C LEU A 59 -10.22 22.95 -1.63
N TYR A 60 -10.14 24.00 -2.44
CA TYR A 60 -8.86 24.59 -2.84
C TYR A 60 -8.14 25.28 -1.66
N ASP A 61 -8.85 25.96 -0.76
CA ASP A 61 -8.25 26.53 0.45
C ASP A 61 -7.61 25.44 1.33
N ARG A 62 -8.17 24.21 1.31
CA ARG A 62 -7.68 23.07 2.08
C ARG A 62 -6.49 22.34 1.47
N PHE A 63 -6.50 22.12 0.16
CA PHE A 63 -5.54 21.23 -0.51
C PHE A 63 -4.69 21.93 -1.58
N GLY A 64 -5.01 23.17 -1.95
CA GLY A 64 -4.34 23.97 -2.96
C GLY A 64 -4.63 23.53 -4.40
N SER A 65 -4.69 22.22 -4.67
CA SER A 65 -5.00 21.66 -5.98
C SER A 65 -5.62 20.27 -5.89
N LYS A 66 -6.22 19.80 -6.99
CA LYS A 66 -6.67 18.42 -7.13
C LYS A 66 -5.49 17.44 -7.03
N ASP A 67 -4.35 17.77 -7.63
CA ASP A 67 -3.15 16.95 -7.64
C ASP A 67 -2.59 16.72 -6.23
N ARG A 68 -2.59 17.76 -5.39
CA ARG A 68 -2.23 17.63 -3.97
C ARG A 68 -3.26 16.86 -3.17
N LEU A 69 -4.55 16.98 -3.50
CA LEU A 69 -5.60 16.14 -2.90
C LEU A 69 -5.45 14.67 -3.30
N ILE A 70 -5.04 14.37 -4.53
CA ILE A 70 -4.71 13.01 -4.99
C ILE A 70 -3.52 12.45 -4.22
N ALA A 71 -2.46 13.24 -4.02
CA ALA A 71 -1.33 12.83 -3.19
C ALA A 71 -1.77 12.52 -1.75
N ALA A 72 -2.58 13.38 -1.13
CA ALA A 72 -3.12 13.16 0.21
C ALA A 72 -4.01 11.90 0.30
N TYR A 73 -4.78 11.61 -0.74
CA TYR A 73 -5.55 10.37 -0.87
C TYR A 73 -4.64 9.13 -0.83
N LEU A 74 -3.56 9.12 -1.63
CA LEU A 74 -2.63 7.99 -1.65
C LEU A 74 -1.87 7.85 -0.34
N GLU A 75 -1.52 8.96 0.32
CA GLU A 75 -0.93 8.93 1.66
C GLU A 75 -1.88 8.34 2.70
N GLU A 76 -3.19 8.65 2.65
CA GLU A 76 -4.15 8.00 3.56
C GLU A 76 -4.34 6.53 3.24
N ARG A 77 -4.35 6.15 1.96
CA ARG A 77 -4.42 4.75 1.55
C ARG A 77 -3.20 3.96 2.04
N ASP A 78 -2.02 4.57 1.97
CA ASP A 78 -0.78 3.99 2.50
C ASP A 78 -0.91 3.75 4.01
N ARG A 79 -1.33 4.77 4.77
CA ARG A 79 -1.58 4.66 6.21
C ARG A 79 -2.61 3.57 6.53
N ALA A 80 -3.67 3.44 5.73
CA ALA A 80 -4.69 2.40 5.93
C ALA A 80 -4.14 0.99 5.70
N TRP A 81 -3.35 0.79 4.64
CA TRP A 81 -2.67 -0.48 4.38
C TRP A 81 -1.73 -0.85 5.53
N HIS A 82 -0.98 0.12 6.01
CA HIS A 82 -0.07 -0.03 7.12
C HIS A 82 -0.73 -0.39 8.46
N ARG A 83 -1.84 0.29 8.82
CA ARG A 83 -2.64 -0.08 10.00
C ARG A 83 -3.14 -1.52 9.87
N PHE A 84 -3.60 -1.91 8.68
CA PHE A 84 -4.04 -3.26 8.40
C PHE A 84 -2.91 -4.29 8.54
N LEU A 85 -1.69 -3.99 8.08
CA LEU A 85 -0.53 -4.85 8.30
C LEU A 85 -0.21 -5.03 9.79
N ASP A 86 -0.27 -3.96 10.58
CA ASP A 86 -0.04 -4.03 12.03
C ASP A 86 -1.10 -4.94 12.70
N GLU A 87 -2.36 -4.84 12.30
CA GLU A 87 -3.45 -5.71 12.75
C GLU A 87 -3.22 -7.18 12.36
N GLN A 88 -2.78 -7.44 11.12
CA GLN A 88 -2.49 -8.79 10.64
C GLN A 88 -1.31 -9.43 11.38
N LEU A 89 -0.26 -8.66 11.65
CA LEU A 89 0.90 -9.11 12.42
C LEU A 89 0.53 -9.38 13.88
N ALA A 90 -0.27 -8.51 14.51
CA ALA A 90 -0.76 -8.72 15.86
C ALA A 90 -1.66 -9.96 15.97
N ALA A 91 -2.55 -10.17 14.99
CA ALA A 91 -3.48 -11.29 14.98
C ALA A 91 -2.78 -12.64 14.72
N ARG A 92 -1.78 -12.66 13.84
CA ARG A 92 -1.06 -13.90 13.44
C ARG A 92 0.15 -14.20 14.31
N ASN A 93 0.69 -13.18 14.99
CA ASN A 93 1.82 -13.26 15.93
C ASN A 93 2.99 -14.13 15.42
N PRO A 94 3.62 -13.75 14.29
CA PRO A 94 4.68 -14.55 13.68
C PRO A 94 5.91 -14.65 14.59
N ALA A 95 6.50 -15.86 14.65
CA ALA A 95 7.64 -16.15 15.51
C ALA A 95 9.01 -15.93 14.84
N THR A 96 9.07 -15.75 13.52
CA THR A 96 10.32 -15.56 12.77
C THR A 96 10.19 -14.47 11.70
N PRO A 97 11.31 -13.87 11.24
CA PRO A 97 11.30 -12.90 10.14
C PRO A 97 10.74 -13.48 8.82
N GLU A 98 11.01 -14.75 8.52
CA GLU A 98 10.41 -15.43 7.38
C GLU A 98 8.88 -15.53 7.52
N ALA A 99 8.40 -15.82 8.74
CA ALA A 99 6.97 -15.84 9.02
C ALA A 99 6.34 -14.44 8.87
N VAL A 100 7.05 -13.35 9.16
CA VAL A 100 6.57 -11.98 8.86
C VAL A 100 6.38 -11.80 7.35
N ILE A 101 7.34 -12.21 6.52
CA ILE A 101 7.20 -12.14 5.05
C ILE A 101 5.94 -12.88 4.60
N LEU A 102 5.69 -14.08 5.12
CA LEU A 102 4.48 -14.85 4.82
C LEU A 102 3.20 -14.15 5.30
N VAL A 103 3.23 -13.48 6.46
CA VAL A 103 2.10 -12.66 6.92
C VAL A 103 1.83 -11.51 5.96
N LEU A 104 2.85 -10.87 5.39
CA LEU A 104 2.64 -9.79 4.40
C LEU A 104 1.92 -10.29 3.14
N PHE A 105 2.23 -11.49 2.65
CA PHE A 105 1.51 -12.11 1.53
C PHE A 105 0.08 -12.57 1.90
N ALA A 106 -0.11 -13.06 3.12
CA ALA A 106 -1.45 -13.39 3.62
C ALA A 106 -2.32 -12.12 3.74
N ALA A 107 -1.75 -11.03 4.27
CA ALA A 107 -2.40 -9.74 4.36
C ALA A 107 -2.75 -9.18 2.98
N LEU A 108 -1.89 -9.37 1.96
CA LEU A 108 -2.22 -8.99 0.59
C LEU A 108 -3.49 -9.71 0.10
N THR A 109 -3.61 -11.00 0.36
CA THR A 109 -4.79 -11.80 0.03
C THR A 109 -6.04 -11.25 0.70
N ASP A 110 -5.99 -11.04 2.01
CA ASP A 110 -7.10 -10.55 2.81
C ASP A 110 -7.54 -9.14 2.37
N TRP A 111 -6.58 -8.26 2.08
CA TRP A 111 -6.84 -6.91 1.60
C TRP A 111 -7.48 -6.88 0.22
N LEU A 112 -7.02 -7.75 -0.68
CA LEU A 112 -7.58 -7.83 -2.03
C LEU A 112 -9.00 -8.39 -2.02
N ALA A 113 -9.33 -9.33 -1.14
CA ALA A 113 -10.69 -9.87 -1.01
C ALA A 113 -11.73 -8.77 -0.69
N GLY A 114 -11.36 -7.75 0.08
CA GLY A 114 -12.21 -6.58 0.37
C GLY A 114 -12.17 -5.48 -0.69
N SER A 115 -11.37 -5.63 -1.74
CA SER A 115 -10.98 -4.54 -2.63
C SER A 115 -11.57 -4.70 -4.04
N ARG A 116 -12.56 -3.86 -4.35
CA ARG A 116 -13.27 -3.89 -5.65
C ARG A 116 -12.42 -3.47 -6.85
N ASN A 117 -11.41 -2.62 -6.66
CA ASN A 117 -10.61 -2.03 -7.73
C ASN A 117 -9.10 -2.32 -7.61
N GLY A 118 -8.70 -3.30 -6.79
CA GLY A 118 -7.30 -3.69 -6.61
C GLY A 118 -6.41 -2.59 -6.01
N CYS A 119 -5.17 -2.49 -6.50
CA CYS A 119 -4.20 -1.55 -5.95
C CYS A 119 -4.47 -0.11 -6.42
N GLY A 120 -4.83 0.78 -5.48
CA GLY A 120 -5.01 2.21 -5.76
C GLY A 120 -3.75 2.90 -6.28
N PHE A 121 -2.55 2.48 -5.85
CA PHE A 121 -1.28 3.04 -6.33
C PHE A 121 -0.99 2.70 -7.80
N ILE A 122 -1.24 1.45 -8.22
CA ILE A 122 -1.06 1.02 -9.61
C ILE A 122 -2.09 1.71 -10.51
N ASN A 123 -3.35 1.78 -10.08
CA ASN A 123 -4.37 2.49 -10.85
C ASN A 123 -4.01 3.97 -11.00
N ALA A 124 -3.58 4.61 -9.92
CA ALA A 124 -3.16 6.00 -9.94
C ALA A 124 -1.96 6.23 -10.86
N SER A 125 -0.94 5.37 -10.86
CA SER A 125 0.24 5.55 -11.73
C SER A 125 -0.11 5.50 -13.22
N VAL A 126 -1.13 4.71 -13.61
CA VAL A 126 -1.64 4.68 -15.00
C VAL A 126 -2.40 5.97 -15.34
N GLU A 127 -3.16 6.50 -14.40
CA GLU A 127 -3.94 7.72 -14.59
C GLU A 127 -3.12 9.02 -14.49
N LEU A 128 -1.98 8.99 -13.82
CA LEU A 128 -1.13 10.15 -13.59
C LEU A 128 0.04 10.15 -14.58
N ALA A 129 -0.24 10.64 -15.80
CA ALA A 129 0.71 10.60 -16.92
C ALA A 129 1.93 11.54 -16.80
N ALA A 130 2.09 12.25 -15.68
CA ALA A 130 3.13 13.27 -15.49
C ALA A 130 4.14 12.83 -14.41
N PRO A 131 5.44 12.66 -14.74
CA PRO A 131 6.46 12.22 -13.78
C PRO A 131 6.65 13.15 -12.58
N ASP A 132 6.35 14.44 -12.74
CA ASP A 132 6.45 15.49 -11.73
C ASP A 132 5.19 15.64 -10.88
N HIS A 133 4.15 14.83 -11.12
CA HIS A 133 2.92 14.88 -10.34
C HIS A 133 3.21 14.61 -8.85
N PRO A 134 2.66 15.41 -7.91
CA PRO A 134 3.01 15.34 -6.48
C PRO A 134 2.68 13.99 -5.81
N ALA A 135 1.84 13.17 -6.44
CA ALA A 135 1.52 11.83 -5.97
C ALA A 135 2.55 10.75 -6.40
N MET A 136 3.40 11.03 -7.40
CA MET A 136 4.41 10.06 -7.87
C MET A 136 5.42 9.67 -6.78
N PRO A 137 5.96 10.60 -5.96
CA PRO A 137 6.81 10.24 -4.83
C PRO A 137 6.10 9.33 -3.80
N VAL A 138 4.80 9.50 -3.59
CA VAL A 138 4.00 8.66 -2.67
C VAL A 138 3.87 7.25 -3.22
N ILE A 139 3.54 7.12 -4.52
CA ILE A 139 3.45 5.83 -5.22
C ILE A 139 4.78 5.07 -5.15
N VAL A 140 5.87 5.73 -5.55
CA VAL A 140 7.20 5.11 -5.56
C VAL A 140 7.67 4.80 -4.13
N GLY A 141 7.40 5.70 -3.18
CA GLY A 141 7.72 5.51 -1.77
C GLY A 141 7.10 4.26 -1.19
N GLN A 142 5.79 4.03 -1.43
CA GLN A 142 5.09 2.84 -0.96
C GLN A 142 5.71 1.53 -1.49
N LYS A 143 6.04 1.48 -2.78
CA LYS A 143 6.67 0.31 -3.40
C LYS A 143 8.08 0.07 -2.89
N ARG A 144 8.86 1.14 -2.72
CA ARG A 144 10.21 1.08 -2.15
C ARG A 144 10.17 0.61 -0.70
N TRP A 145 9.23 1.10 0.10
CA TRP A 145 9.06 0.65 1.47
C TRP A 145 8.79 -0.86 1.53
N MET A 146 7.85 -1.38 0.72
CA MET A 146 7.54 -2.81 0.67
C MET A 146 8.77 -3.66 0.34
N ARG A 147 9.57 -3.22 -0.66
CA ARG A 147 10.83 -3.87 -1.02
C ARG A 147 11.82 -3.87 0.15
N SER A 148 12.01 -2.71 0.78
CA SER A 148 12.93 -2.56 1.91
C SER A 148 12.51 -3.44 3.09
N GLU A 149 11.21 -3.57 3.34
CA GLU A 149 10.68 -4.43 4.39
C GLU A 149 11.01 -5.91 4.12
N PHE A 150 10.79 -6.39 2.89
CA PHE A 150 11.21 -7.75 2.50
C PHE A 150 12.72 -7.96 2.68
N GLU A 151 13.55 -6.99 2.28
CA GLU A 151 15.00 -7.07 2.42
C GLU A 151 15.42 -7.10 3.90
N ALA A 152 14.79 -6.29 4.74
CA ALA A 152 15.08 -6.22 6.16
C ALA A 152 14.71 -7.54 6.87
N GLN A 153 13.55 -8.12 6.57
CA GLN A 153 13.13 -9.40 7.12
C GLN A 153 14.03 -10.55 6.63
N ALA A 154 14.42 -10.56 5.35
CA ALA A 154 15.35 -11.54 4.82
C ALA A 154 16.73 -11.47 5.50
N LYS A 155 17.25 -10.26 5.76
CA LYS A 155 18.49 -10.06 6.54
C LYS A 155 18.33 -10.56 7.97
N ALA A 156 17.23 -10.25 8.63
CA ALA A 156 16.94 -10.72 9.99
C ALA A 156 16.81 -12.25 10.07
N ALA A 157 16.34 -12.89 8.99
CA ALA A 157 16.28 -14.36 8.86
C ALA A 157 17.65 -15.02 8.58
N GLY A 158 18.71 -14.25 8.34
CA GLY A 158 20.01 -14.79 7.94
C GLY A 158 20.01 -15.40 6.53
N LEU A 159 19.15 -14.91 5.64
CA LEU A 159 19.10 -15.34 4.23
C LEU A 159 20.20 -14.61 3.44
N ALA A 160 20.95 -15.37 2.64
CA ALA A 160 22.00 -14.82 1.77
C ALA A 160 21.36 -13.95 0.67
N ASP A 161 22.12 -13.02 0.08
CA ASP A 161 21.66 -12.17 -1.04
C ASP A 161 20.26 -11.55 -0.82
N ALA A 162 19.98 -11.06 0.39
CA ALA A 162 18.66 -10.56 0.80
C ALA A 162 18.05 -9.50 -0.15
N GLY A 163 18.89 -8.71 -0.84
CA GLY A 163 18.43 -7.76 -1.85
C GLY A 163 17.79 -8.43 -3.08
N GLU A 164 18.41 -9.48 -3.60
CA GLU A 164 17.88 -10.27 -4.73
C GLU A 164 16.59 -11.00 -4.31
N LEU A 165 16.56 -11.56 -3.09
CA LEU A 165 15.34 -12.17 -2.55
C LEU A 165 14.21 -11.14 -2.45
N ALA A 166 14.49 -9.94 -1.94
CA ALA A 166 13.50 -8.87 -1.82
C ALA A 166 12.93 -8.44 -3.18
N ASP A 167 13.76 -8.36 -4.22
CA ASP A 167 13.31 -8.06 -5.58
C ASP A 167 12.35 -9.13 -6.12
N ARG A 168 12.66 -10.42 -5.90
CA ARG A 168 11.77 -11.52 -6.30
C ARG A 168 10.46 -11.52 -5.53
N LEU A 169 10.50 -11.29 -4.21
CA LEU A 169 9.30 -11.19 -3.38
C LEU A 169 8.43 -10.00 -3.81
N LEU A 170 9.04 -8.84 -4.11
CA LEU A 170 8.31 -7.68 -4.62
C LEU A 170 7.66 -7.98 -5.98
N LEU A 171 8.36 -8.65 -6.90
CA LEU A 171 7.79 -9.04 -8.19
C LEU A 171 6.57 -9.96 -8.03
N LEU A 172 6.62 -10.94 -7.11
CA LEU A 172 5.47 -11.78 -6.80
C LEU A 172 4.30 -10.97 -6.23
N HIS A 173 4.58 -10.06 -5.30
CA HIS A 173 3.59 -9.19 -4.67
C HIS A 173 2.89 -8.27 -5.68
N GLU A 174 3.67 -7.56 -6.51
CA GLU A 174 3.13 -6.65 -7.53
C GLU A 174 2.46 -7.40 -8.68
N GLY A 175 3.01 -8.54 -9.08
CA GLY A 175 2.40 -9.42 -10.09
C GLY A 175 1.03 -9.94 -9.65
N ALA A 176 0.87 -10.27 -8.36
CA ALA A 176 -0.42 -10.67 -7.80
C ALA A 176 -1.45 -9.55 -7.84
N LEU A 177 -1.07 -8.33 -7.44
CA LEU A 177 -1.95 -7.15 -7.51
C LEU A 177 -2.51 -6.93 -8.93
N VAL A 178 -1.63 -6.99 -9.93
CA VAL A 178 -2.02 -6.77 -11.33
C VAL A 178 -2.87 -7.93 -11.85
N SER A 179 -2.44 -9.18 -11.65
CA SER A 179 -3.13 -10.37 -12.16
C SER A 179 -4.53 -10.54 -11.55
N TYR A 180 -4.67 -10.22 -10.27
CA TYR A 180 -5.96 -10.16 -9.59
C TYR A 180 -6.85 -9.06 -10.18
N ARG A 181 -6.31 -7.85 -10.37
CA ARG A 181 -7.05 -6.68 -10.87
C ARG A 181 -7.64 -6.89 -12.27
N VAL A 182 -6.88 -7.52 -13.17
CA VAL A 182 -7.36 -7.82 -14.53
C VAL A 182 -8.28 -9.04 -14.59
N ALA A 183 -8.53 -9.68 -13.44
CA ALA A 183 -9.32 -10.91 -13.30
C ALA A 183 -8.84 -12.08 -14.17
N ALA A 184 -7.58 -12.05 -14.63
CA ALA A 184 -6.97 -13.16 -15.36
C ALA A 184 -6.70 -14.35 -14.43
N MET A 185 -6.45 -14.08 -13.14
CA MET A 185 -6.23 -15.09 -12.13
C MET A 185 -6.72 -14.56 -10.77
N THR A 186 -7.94 -14.92 -10.39
CA THR A 186 -8.54 -14.50 -9.11
C THR A 186 -7.79 -15.08 -7.91
N SER A 187 -7.11 -16.22 -8.10
CA SER A 187 -6.25 -16.87 -7.10
C SER A 187 -4.81 -16.34 -7.04
N ALA A 188 -4.51 -15.23 -7.73
CA ALA A 188 -3.16 -14.71 -7.83
C ALA A 188 -2.52 -14.38 -6.48
N PRO A 189 -3.23 -13.80 -5.49
CA PRO A 189 -2.66 -13.54 -4.17
C PRO A 189 -2.22 -14.83 -3.45
N GLU A 190 -3.05 -15.89 -3.51
CA GLU A 190 -2.74 -17.18 -2.90
C GLU A 190 -1.61 -17.91 -3.64
N VAL A 191 -1.54 -17.79 -4.97
CA VAL A 191 -0.42 -18.31 -5.77
C VAL A 191 0.88 -17.62 -5.39
N ALA A 192 0.87 -16.28 -5.27
CA ALA A 192 2.05 -15.53 -4.88
C ALA A 192 2.49 -15.85 -3.45
N ALA A 193 1.56 -16.05 -2.51
CA ALA A 193 1.86 -16.47 -1.15
C ALA A 193 2.56 -17.84 -1.10
N ARG A 194 2.09 -18.82 -1.88
CA ARG A 194 2.75 -20.14 -1.99
C ARG A 194 4.12 -20.03 -2.65
N ALA A 195 4.22 -19.27 -3.74
CA ALA A 195 5.49 -19.05 -4.43
C ALA A 195 6.53 -18.37 -3.52
N ALA A 196 6.10 -17.43 -2.68
CA ALA A 196 6.97 -16.82 -1.67
C ALA A 196 7.44 -17.84 -0.62
N ALA A 197 6.54 -18.72 -0.15
CA ALA A 197 6.90 -19.80 0.78
C ALA A 197 7.92 -20.78 0.17
N ASP A 198 7.69 -21.21 -1.07
CA ASP A 198 8.61 -22.10 -1.80
C ASP A 198 9.97 -21.43 -2.00
N LEU A 199 9.96 -20.14 -2.35
CA LEU A 199 11.17 -19.34 -2.52
C LEU A 199 11.97 -19.24 -1.22
N LEU A 200 11.31 -18.92 -0.09
CA LEU A 200 11.94 -18.83 1.22
C LEU A 200 12.51 -20.18 1.69
N ALA A 201 11.78 -21.28 1.47
CA ALA A 201 12.21 -22.62 1.86
C ALA A 201 13.46 -23.08 1.09
N GLY A 202 13.59 -22.68 -0.18
CA GLY A 202 14.73 -23.02 -1.04
C GLY A 202 15.88 -22.02 -1.01
N TRP A 203 15.76 -20.89 -0.29
CA TRP A 203 16.75 -19.82 -0.36
C TRP A 203 17.99 -20.12 0.50
N PRO A 204 19.22 -19.86 0.00
CA PRO A 204 20.45 -20.08 0.77
C PRO A 204 20.54 -19.17 2.01
N ARG A 205 21.20 -19.68 3.05
CA ARG A 205 21.51 -18.95 4.30
C ARG A 205 22.97 -18.55 4.35
N VAL A 206 23.25 -17.48 5.10
CA VAL A 206 24.63 -17.02 5.43
C VAL A 206 25.27 -17.95 6.45
#